data_AF-A0A1V4PFY1-F1
#
_entry.id   AF-A0A1V4PFY1-F1
#
_cell.length_a   1.000
_cell.length_b   1.000
_cell.length_c   1.000
_cell.angle_alpha   90.00
_cell.angle_beta   90.00
_cell.angle_gamma   90.00
#
_symmetry.space_group_name_H-M   'P 1'
#
loop_
_entity.id
_entity.type
_entity.pdbx_description
1 polymer ?
#
loop_
_entity_poly.entity_id
_entity_poly.type
_entity_poly.pdbx_seq_one_letter_code
_entity_poly.pdbx_strand_id
1 'polypeptide(L)'
;MCLGLYSVYRTADDDRTKYFSTITNPTTGQPLHGDGGGIEIWRVELTDTGPQANTAPPVPALPQIGPQPAPVDDVFGPWFITGNSSGVWGPVGGNTEQIDTPEVRQQCAAAMPDDAAARTAMSTGFHAAPPPHGDAIPGWPAESK
;
A
#
# COMPACT_ATOMS: atom_id res chain seq x y z
N MET A 1 2.20 -7.82 -0.98
CA MET A 1 2.59 -6.39 -1.01
C MET A 1 2.77 -5.93 0.43
N CYS A 2 3.77 -5.09 0.68
CA CYS A 2 4.07 -4.52 1.99
C CYS A 2 3.91 -3.00 1.91
N LEU A 3 3.09 -2.39 2.78
CA LEU A 3 2.84 -0.96 2.80
C LEU A 3 3.34 -0.34 4.11
N GLY A 4 4.07 0.77 4.02
CA GLY A 4 4.57 1.52 5.16
C GLY A 4 3.63 2.64 5.59
N LEU A 5 2.53 2.32 6.27
CA LEU A 5 1.55 3.32 6.74
C LEU A 5 2.14 4.33 7.74
N TYR A 6 3.30 4.02 8.35
CA TYR A 6 4.03 4.95 9.23
C TYR A 6 4.40 6.28 8.55
N SER A 7 4.53 6.31 7.22
CA SER A 7 4.87 7.52 6.46
C SER A 7 3.67 8.19 5.76
N VAL A 8 2.47 7.64 5.93
CA VAL A 8 1.22 8.26 5.44
C VAL A 8 0.66 9.17 6.51
N TYR A 9 0.45 10.44 6.18
CA TYR A 9 0.12 11.48 7.17
C TYR A 9 -1.20 12.17 6.85
N ARG A 10 -1.87 12.64 7.90
CA ARG A 10 -3.04 13.54 7.81
C ARG A 10 -2.87 14.73 8.75
N THR A 11 -3.58 15.81 8.47
CA THR A 11 -3.63 16.99 9.35
C THR A 11 -4.43 16.70 10.62
N ALA A 12 -4.03 17.28 11.74
CA ALA A 12 -4.79 17.25 12.99
C ALA A 12 -6.05 18.12 12.89
N ASP A 13 -7.14 17.63 13.48
CA ASP A 13 -8.45 18.28 13.41
C ASP A 13 -8.49 19.55 14.29
N ASP A 14 -7.77 19.54 15.41
CA ASP A 14 -7.66 20.63 16.39
C ASP A 14 -6.60 21.68 16.00
N ASP A 15 -5.53 21.28 15.32
CA ASP A 15 -4.50 22.16 14.77
C ASP A 15 -4.08 21.71 13.36
N ARG A 16 -4.62 22.38 12.34
CA ARG A 16 -4.29 22.09 10.92
C ARG A 16 -2.84 22.42 10.53
N THR A 17 -2.04 23.00 11.42
CA THR A 17 -0.59 23.17 11.21
C THR A 17 0.22 21.94 11.67
N LYS A 18 -0.45 20.97 12.28
CA LYS A 18 0.14 19.72 12.75
C LYS A 18 -0.30 18.56 11.88
N TYR A 19 0.63 17.64 11.69
CA TYR A 19 0.43 16.40 10.96
C TYR A 19 0.80 15.20 11.85
N PHE A 20 0.16 14.07 11.62
CA PHE A 20 0.47 12.82 12.30
C PHE A 20 0.26 11.66 11.34
N SER A 21 0.95 10.54 11.59
CA SER A 21 0.78 9.35 10.77
C SER A 21 -0.66 8.80 10.91
N THR A 22 -1.18 8.20 9.85
CA THR A 22 -2.50 7.55 9.86
C THR A 22 -2.59 6.40 10.85
N ILE A 23 -1.45 5.86 11.28
CA ILE A 23 -1.38 4.83 12.34
C ILE A 23 -1.16 5.42 13.74
N THR A 24 -1.20 6.74 13.91
CA THR A 24 -1.08 7.40 15.21
C THR A 24 -2.47 7.74 15.78
N ASN A 25 -2.64 7.54 17.08
CA ASN A 25 -3.82 7.97 17.80
C ASN A 25 -3.92 9.51 17.76
N PRO A 26 -5.00 10.09 17.22
CA PRO A 26 -5.11 11.54 17.02
C PRO A 26 -5.25 12.33 18.32
N THR A 27 -5.44 11.68 19.47
CA THR A 27 -5.58 12.32 20.78
C THR A 27 -4.30 12.23 21.61
N THR A 28 -3.62 11.07 21.59
CA THR A 28 -2.46 10.83 22.45
C THR A 28 -1.12 10.99 21.73
N GLY A 29 -1.12 11.03 20.39
CA GLY A 29 0.10 11.00 19.58
C GLY A 29 0.85 9.66 19.68
N GLN A 30 0.28 8.63 20.31
CA GLN A 30 0.91 7.31 20.38
C GLN A 30 0.50 6.44 19.19
N PRO A 31 1.39 5.56 18.67
CA PRO A 31 1.00 4.58 17.66
C PRO A 31 -0.20 3.73 18.09
N LEU A 32 -1.17 3.53 17.19
CA LEU A 32 -2.35 2.67 17.38
C LEU A 32 -1.99 1.18 17.48
N HIS A 33 -0.86 0.83 16.90
CA HIS A 33 -0.30 -0.50 16.85
C HIS A 33 1.17 -0.38 17.31
N GLY A 34 1.62 -1.25 18.21
CA GLY A 34 2.97 -1.21 18.79
C GLY A 34 4.09 -1.42 17.76
N ASP A 35 5.30 -1.79 18.20
CA ASP A 35 6.44 -1.95 17.29
C ASP A 35 6.12 -2.93 16.14
N GLY A 36 6.20 -2.43 14.90
CA GLY A 36 5.79 -3.14 13.67
C GLY A 36 4.41 -2.77 13.12
N GLY A 37 3.64 -1.99 13.86
CA GLY A 37 2.26 -1.58 13.55
C GLY A 37 2.05 -0.69 12.33
N GLY A 38 3.13 -0.09 11.80
CA GLY A 38 3.09 0.72 10.58
C GLY A 38 3.29 -0.06 9.29
N ILE A 39 3.44 -1.38 9.36
CA ILE A 39 3.58 -2.23 8.17
C ILE A 39 2.27 -2.98 7.96
N GLU A 40 1.62 -2.71 6.83
CA GLU A 40 0.42 -3.42 6.40
C GLU A 40 0.77 -4.41 5.29
N ILE A 41 0.21 -5.61 5.38
CA ILE A 41 0.49 -6.72 4.47
C ILE A 41 -0.77 -7.05 3.68
N TRP A 42 -0.65 -6.99 2.36
CA TRP A 42 -1.70 -7.31 1.41
C TRP A 42 -1.30 -8.52 0.57
N ARG A 43 -2.22 -9.48 0.43
CA ARG A 43 -2.13 -10.53 -0.60
C ARG A 43 -3.04 -10.14 -1.76
N VAL A 44 -2.48 -10.18 -2.97
CA VAL A 44 -3.22 -9.98 -4.22
C VAL A 44 -2.91 -11.18 -5.11
N GLU A 45 -3.96 -11.79 -5.65
CA GLU A 45 -3.83 -12.88 -6.62
C GLU A 45 -4.19 -12.39 -8.01
N LEU A 46 -3.38 -12.81 -8.97
CA LEU A 46 -3.46 -12.44 -10.37
C LEU A 46 -3.46 -13.72 -11.21
N THR A 47 -4.21 -13.73 -12.31
CA THR A 47 -4.11 -14.80 -13.32
C THR A 47 -4.33 -14.25 -14.72
N ASP A 48 -3.80 -14.96 -15.70
CA ASP A 48 -3.88 -14.69 -17.14
C ASP A 48 -4.58 -15.82 -17.91
N THR A 49 -5.26 -16.73 -17.21
CA THR A 49 -5.81 -17.98 -17.79
C THR A 49 -7.33 -18.05 -17.88
N GLY A 50 -8.05 -16.98 -17.53
CA GLY A 50 -9.52 -16.96 -17.55
C GLY A 50 -10.12 -16.56 -18.90
N PRO A 51 -11.45 -16.68 -19.06
CA PRO A 51 -12.17 -16.27 -20.27
C PRO A 51 -11.84 -14.84 -20.72
N GLN A 52 -11.62 -13.94 -19.76
CA GLN A 52 -11.28 -12.54 -19.99
C GLN A 52 -9.92 -12.36 -20.68
N ALA A 53 -8.95 -13.23 -20.40
CA ALA A 53 -7.61 -13.15 -20.99
C ALA A 53 -7.63 -13.42 -22.51
N ASN A 54 -8.58 -14.22 -23.00
CA ASN A 54 -8.66 -14.58 -24.42
C ASN A 54 -9.06 -13.40 -25.33
N THR A 55 -9.69 -12.37 -24.76
CA THR A 55 -10.12 -11.17 -25.48
C THR A 55 -9.34 -9.92 -25.06
N ALA A 56 -8.39 -10.06 -24.14
CA ALA A 56 -7.65 -8.94 -23.61
C ALA A 56 -6.58 -8.44 -24.59
N PRO A 57 -6.24 -7.14 -24.56
CA PRO A 57 -5.08 -6.62 -25.26
C PRO A 57 -3.77 -7.31 -24.79
N PRO A 58 -2.72 -7.32 -25.61
CA PRO A 58 -1.40 -7.76 -25.18
C PRO A 58 -0.89 -6.98 -23.96
N VAL A 59 -0.04 -7.61 -23.15
CA VAL A 59 0.65 -6.92 -22.05
C VAL A 59 1.49 -5.76 -22.61
N PRO A 60 1.41 -4.55 -22.03
CA PRO A 60 2.24 -3.42 -22.44
C PRO A 60 3.73 -3.76 -22.40
N ALA A 61 4.43 -3.55 -23.51
CA ALA A 61 5.86 -3.90 -23.64
C ALA A 61 6.81 -2.89 -22.98
N LEU A 62 6.31 -1.71 -22.61
CA LEU A 62 7.07 -0.62 -22.00
C LEU A 62 6.42 -0.18 -20.68
N PRO A 63 7.20 0.38 -19.74
CA PRO A 63 6.66 0.99 -18.54
C PRO A 63 5.58 2.02 -18.89
N GLN A 64 4.43 1.89 -18.25
CA GLN A 64 3.29 2.78 -18.44
C GLN A 64 3.48 4.02 -17.57
N ILE A 65 3.80 5.15 -18.21
CA ILE A 65 4.11 6.43 -17.55
C ILE A 65 3.40 7.55 -18.30
N GLY A 66 2.69 8.41 -17.56
CA GLY A 66 2.04 9.58 -18.12
C GLY A 66 1.43 10.52 -17.06
N PRO A 67 0.66 11.53 -17.48
CA PRO A 67 0.14 12.55 -16.59
C PRO A 67 -1.16 12.17 -15.87
N GLN A 68 -1.81 11.04 -16.22
CA GLN A 68 -3.13 10.74 -15.70
C GLN A 68 -3.08 10.16 -14.27
N PRO A 69 -3.98 10.55 -13.36
CA PRO A 69 -4.00 10.02 -12.00
C PRO A 69 -4.48 8.57 -11.92
N ALA A 70 -5.14 8.07 -12.97
CA ALA A 70 -5.69 6.72 -13.07
C ALA A 70 -5.63 6.23 -14.52
N PRO A 71 -5.58 4.91 -14.75
CA PRO A 71 -5.65 4.36 -16.09
C PRO A 71 -7.03 4.63 -16.69
N VAL A 72 -7.06 5.03 -17.97
CA VAL A 72 -8.32 5.28 -18.70
C VAL A 72 -8.81 4.05 -19.47
N ASP A 73 -7.89 3.12 -19.77
CA ASP A 73 -8.13 1.85 -20.45
C ASP A 73 -7.54 0.68 -19.63
N ASP A 74 -7.61 -0.54 -20.17
CA ASP A 74 -6.94 -1.71 -19.59
C ASP A 74 -5.41 -1.55 -19.63
N VAL A 75 -4.80 -1.72 -18.46
CA VAL A 75 -3.34 -1.61 -18.22
C VAL A 75 -2.70 -2.90 -17.74
N PHE A 76 -3.48 -3.97 -17.61
CA PHE A 76 -3.02 -5.29 -17.17
C PHE A 76 -3.02 -6.31 -18.31
N GLY A 77 -3.73 -6.02 -19.40
CA GLY A 77 -3.85 -6.91 -20.55
C GLY A 77 -4.51 -8.22 -20.11
N PRO A 78 -3.92 -9.40 -20.39
CA PRO A 78 -4.52 -10.67 -20.01
C PRO A 78 -4.57 -10.90 -18.49
N TRP A 79 -3.81 -10.15 -17.69
CA TRP A 79 -3.78 -10.33 -16.24
C TRP A 79 -4.96 -9.67 -15.56
N PHE A 80 -5.61 -10.38 -14.65
CA PHE A 80 -6.69 -9.84 -13.84
C PHE A 80 -6.59 -10.27 -12.39
N ILE A 81 -7.07 -9.41 -11.49
CA ILE A 81 -7.10 -9.66 -10.05
C ILE A 81 -8.24 -10.62 -9.73
N THR A 82 -7.93 -11.76 -9.13
CA THR A 82 -8.90 -12.78 -8.71
C THR A 82 -9.20 -12.74 -7.22
N GLY A 83 -8.39 -12.03 -6.44
CA GLY A 83 -8.64 -11.79 -5.03
C GLY A 83 -7.68 -10.76 -4.46
N ASN A 84 -8.14 -10.08 -3.43
CA ASN A 84 -7.30 -9.26 -2.57
C ASN A 84 -7.72 -9.47 -1.11
N SER A 85 -6.77 -9.36 -0.19
CA SER A 85 -7.08 -9.33 1.24
C SER A 85 -5.93 -8.74 2.05
N SER A 86 -6.30 -8.20 3.22
CA SER A 86 -5.39 -7.88 4.31
C SER A 86 -5.72 -8.76 5.54
N GLY A 87 -4.69 -9.24 6.25
CA GLY A 87 -4.83 -10.08 7.45
C GLY A 87 -5.08 -11.58 7.20
N VAL A 88 -6.16 -11.96 6.51
CA VAL A 88 -6.54 -13.37 6.28
C VAL A 88 -6.91 -13.67 4.83
N TRP A 89 -6.74 -14.91 4.36
CA TRP A 89 -7.10 -15.34 3.01
C TRP A 89 -8.06 -16.52 3.02
N GLY A 90 -9.00 -16.56 2.08
CA GLY A 90 -9.97 -17.63 1.93
C GLY A 90 -11.41 -17.24 2.31
N PRO A 91 -12.35 -18.19 2.24
CA PRO A 91 -13.78 -17.92 2.41
C PRO A 91 -14.13 -17.57 3.86
N VAL A 92 -15.03 -16.59 4.02
CA VAL A 92 -15.57 -16.20 5.33
C VAL A 92 -16.26 -17.40 5.99
N GLY A 93 -15.87 -17.72 7.23
CA GLY A 93 -16.41 -18.86 7.99
C GLY A 93 -15.84 -20.23 7.60
N GLY A 94 -14.84 -20.28 6.72
CA GLY A 94 -14.13 -21.50 6.36
C GLY A 94 -12.71 -21.56 6.91
N ASN A 95 -11.87 -22.40 6.31
CA ASN A 95 -10.44 -22.48 6.62
C ASN A 95 -9.73 -21.26 6.04
N THR A 96 -9.66 -20.18 6.83
CA THR A 96 -8.89 -18.99 6.48
C THR A 96 -7.41 -19.19 6.77
N GLU A 97 -6.56 -18.79 5.84
CA GLU A 97 -5.11 -18.74 6.00
C GLU A 97 -4.70 -17.38 6.59
N GLN A 98 -3.80 -17.37 7.57
CA GLN A 98 -3.18 -16.13 8.07
C GLN A 98 -2.12 -15.67 7.05
N ILE A 99 -2.32 -14.51 6.41
CA ILE A 99 -1.33 -13.98 5.45
C ILE A 99 -0.27 -13.10 6.09
N ASP A 100 -0.57 -12.58 7.28
CA ASP A 100 0.33 -11.78 8.10
C ASP A 100 0.98 -12.68 9.17
N THR A 101 1.89 -13.54 8.71
CA THR A 101 2.69 -14.37 9.61
C THR A 101 3.92 -13.59 10.10
N PRO A 102 4.55 -13.97 11.23
CA PRO A 102 5.78 -13.34 11.70
C PRO A 102 6.90 -13.30 10.64
N GLU A 103 7.02 -14.35 9.83
CA GLU A 103 8.01 -14.46 8.77
C GLU A 103 7.75 -13.45 7.64
N VAL A 104 6.50 -13.36 7.15
CA VAL A 104 6.13 -12.40 6.10
C VAL A 104 6.28 -10.97 6.61
N ARG A 105 5.90 -10.72 7.86
CA ARG A 105 6.07 -9.42 8.51
C ARG A 105 7.54 -9.04 8.63
N GLN A 106 8.42 -9.98 8.99
CA GLN A 106 9.85 -9.73 9.04
C GLN A 106 10.44 -9.43 7.65
N GLN A 107 10.01 -10.18 6.62
CA GLN A 107 10.40 -9.90 5.23
C GLN A 107 9.96 -8.49 4.80
N CYS A 108 8.71 -8.13 5.08
CA CYS A 108 8.21 -6.79 4.82
C CYS A 108 9.00 -5.71 5.58
N ALA A 109 9.29 -5.93 6.86
CA ALA A 109 10.07 -5.00 7.67
C ALA A 109 11.51 -4.81 7.19
N ALA A 110 12.12 -5.85 6.63
CA ALA A 110 13.45 -5.80 6.05
C ALA A 110 13.47 -5.16 4.64
N ALA A 111 12.36 -5.24 3.90
CA ALA A 111 12.21 -4.62 2.59
C ALA A 111 11.81 -3.14 2.63
N MET A 112 11.41 -2.63 3.81
CA MET A 112 11.11 -1.21 3.98
C MET A 112 12.35 -0.34 3.74
N PRO A 113 12.19 0.86 3.17
CA PRO A 113 13.31 1.79 2.99
C PRO A 113 13.83 2.34 4.34
N ASP A 114 12.97 2.42 5.35
CA ASP A 114 13.27 2.96 6.67
C ASP A 114 13.48 1.86 7.71
N ASP A 115 14.44 2.05 8.62
CA ASP A 115 14.68 1.14 9.74
C ASP A 115 13.60 1.23 10.83
N ALA A 116 13.63 0.33 11.82
CA ALA A 116 12.62 0.29 12.86
C ALA A 116 12.51 1.59 13.68
N ALA A 117 13.64 2.24 13.99
CA ALA A 117 13.65 3.45 14.80
C ALA A 117 13.08 4.65 14.02
N ALA A 118 13.45 4.78 12.75
CA ALA A 118 12.91 5.79 11.84
C ALA A 118 11.39 5.62 11.66
N ARG A 119 10.92 4.39 11.49
CA ARG A 119 9.48 4.09 11.42
C ARG A 119 8.74 4.50 12.69
N THR A 120 9.28 4.17 13.86
CA THR A 120 8.69 4.56 15.15
C THR A 120 8.70 6.08 15.34
N ALA A 121 9.77 6.76 14.95
CA ALA A 121 9.84 8.22 15.02
C ALA A 121 8.81 8.90 14.11
N MET A 122 8.56 8.34 12.91
CA MET A 122 7.53 8.84 11.99
C MET A 122 6.11 8.55 12.48
N SER A 123 5.87 7.45 13.20
CA SER A 123 4.52 7.11 13.67
C SER A 123 4.18 7.66 15.05
N THR A 124 5.07 8.44 15.67
CA THR A 124 4.89 8.94 17.04
C THR A 124 4.83 10.46 17.08
N GLY A 125 3.74 10.98 17.62
CA GLY A 125 3.54 12.37 17.93
C GLY A 125 2.91 13.18 16.79
N PHE A 126 3.07 14.50 16.90
CA PHE A 126 2.60 15.47 15.94
C PHE A 126 3.79 16.23 15.38
N HIS A 127 3.79 16.40 14.06
CA HIS A 127 4.89 16.93 13.28
C HIS A 127 4.47 18.23 12.62
N ALA A 128 5.42 19.14 12.41
CA ALA A 128 5.17 20.41 11.72
C ALA A 128 5.00 20.24 10.20
N ALA A 129 5.49 19.13 9.65
CA ALA A 129 5.34 18.75 8.25
C ALA A 129 5.32 17.21 8.16
N PRO A 130 4.68 16.64 7.12
CA PRO A 130 4.81 15.22 6.82
C PRO A 130 6.26 14.88 6.39
N PRO A 131 6.67 13.60 6.44
CA PRO A 131 7.94 13.15 5.90
C PRO A 131 8.08 13.56 4.43
N PRO A 132 9.29 13.88 3.95
CA PRO A 132 9.50 14.13 2.55
C PRO A 132 9.03 12.92 1.75
N HIS A 133 8.03 13.11 0.90
CA HIS A 133 7.77 12.17 -0.17
C HIS A 133 8.72 12.50 -1.32
N GLY A 134 9.20 11.47 -2.01
CA GLY A 134 9.97 11.67 -3.23
C GLY A 134 9.16 12.36 -4.34
N ASP A 135 9.70 12.32 -5.55
CA ASP A 135 8.94 12.76 -6.72
C ASP A 135 7.63 11.99 -6.82
N ALA A 136 6.58 12.68 -7.28
CA ALA A 136 5.33 12.01 -7.57
C ALA A 136 5.60 10.83 -8.50
N ILE A 137 5.12 9.64 -8.12
CA ILE A 137 5.20 8.47 -8.99
C ILE A 137 4.48 8.87 -10.28
N PRO A 138 5.12 8.69 -11.46
CA PRO A 138 4.49 9.02 -12.72
C PRO A 138 3.11 8.36 -12.80
N GLY A 139 2.13 9.14 -13.24
CA GLY A 139 0.78 8.65 -13.47
C GLY A 139 0.71 7.71 -14.66
N TRP A 140 -0.50 7.49 -15.14
CA TRP A 140 -0.81 6.60 -16.24
C TRP A 140 -0.71 7.32 -17.59
N PRO A 141 -0.41 6.58 -18.68
CA PRO A 141 -0.50 7.11 -20.02
C PRO A 141 -1.87 7.75 -20.31
N ALA A 142 -1.90 8.84 -21.08
CA ALA A 142 -3.16 9.44 -21.53
C ALA A 142 -3.88 8.59 -22.59
N GLU A 143 -3.13 7.70 -23.24
CA GLU A 143 -3.60 6.75 -24.24
C GLU A 143 -2.85 5.42 -24.03
N SER A 144 -3.55 4.30 -24.17
CA SER A 144 -2.92 2.98 -24.26
C SER A 144 -2.09 2.92 -25.56
N LYS A 145 -0.79 2.61 -25.44
CA LYS A 145 0.14 2.46 -26.59
C LYS A 145 0.38 1.00 -26.92
#